data_AF-A0A2E7RP67-F1
#
_entry.id   AF-A0A2E7RP67-F1
#
_cell.length_a   1.000
_cell.length_b   1.000
_cell.length_c   1.000
_cell.angle_alpha   90.00
_cell.angle_beta   90.00
_cell.angle_gamma   90.00
#
_symmetry.space_group_name_H-M   'P 1'
#
loop_
_entity.id
_entity.type
_entity.pdbx_description
1 polymer ?
#
loop_
_entity_poly.entity_id
_entity_poly.type
_entity_poly.pdbx_seq_one_letter_code
_entity_poly.pdbx_strand_id
1 'polypeptide(L)'
;MASTFTASSGLEKPGSGEQAGSWGETVNNNFDIIDRVSSGFLSLTLSSTSSTITATDGTPSDGHYKVLFCTGSLSSLHTVTIAPNNKSKLYLVNNATTGNQSVKFQQGGGSGTTVTIAAGVTAWIYADGSGSNANVRALSTELVNDLLPRLGADLDVNGNDILMGNQSVKFGTSKWEIVLDTGDNDLLFKYNNVTVFKLSSTGAVVAKDNITAFGSP
;
A
#
# COMPACT_ATOMS: atom_id res chain seq x y z
N MET A 1 -34.35 32.10 -8.28
CA MET A 1 -34.13 30.70 -7.84
C MET A 1 -32.83 30.70 -7.04
N ALA A 2 -32.73 29.93 -5.95
CA ALA A 2 -31.46 29.84 -5.21
C ALA A 2 -30.44 29.02 -6.04
N SER A 3 -29.18 29.47 -6.09
CA SER A 3 -28.10 28.72 -6.74
C SER A 3 -27.90 27.36 -6.08
N THR A 4 -27.48 26.38 -6.87
CA THR A 4 -27.09 25.05 -6.35
C THR A 4 -25.60 24.83 -6.60
N PHE A 5 -24.96 24.00 -5.79
CA PHE A 5 -23.51 23.83 -5.79
C PHE A 5 -23.12 22.35 -5.75
N THR A 6 -21.90 22.02 -6.16
CA THR A 6 -21.34 20.68 -5.92
C THR A 6 -21.09 20.45 -4.43
N ALA A 7 -21.20 19.20 -3.99
CA ALA A 7 -21.24 18.88 -2.57
C ALA A 7 -19.91 19.10 -1.84
N SER A 8 -18.78 18.83 -2.50
CA SER A 8 -17.46 18.79 -1.84
C SER A 8 -16.69 20.10 -2.02
N SER A 9 -16.69 20.65 -3.24
CA SER A 9 -15.87 21.81 -3.61
C SER A 9 -16.68 23.10 -3.77
N GLY A 10 -18.01 23.04 -3.68
CA GLY A 10 -18.88 24.22 -3.73
C GLY A 10 -18.90 24.92 -5.09
N LEU A 11 -18.73 24.18 -6.19
CA LEU A 11 -18.79 24.75 -7.55
C LEU A 11 -20.24 25.08 -7.90
N GLU A 12 -20.51 26.32 -8.29
CA GLU A 12 -21.85 26.75 -8.68
C GLU A 12 -22.31 26.04 -9.96
N LYS A 13 -23.52 25.50 -9.91
CA LYS A 13 -24.18 24.83 -11.02
C LYS A 13 -25.16 25.79 -11.68
N PRO A 14 -25.23 25.83 -13.03
CA PRO A 14 -26.34 26.45 -13.74
C PRO A 14 -27.71 26.10 -13.13
N GLY A 15 -28.56 27.12 -12.98
CA GLY A 15 -29.87 27.01 -12.35
C GLY A 15 -30.85 26.14 -13.15
N SER A 16 -31.85 25.56 -12.47
CA SER A 16 -32.87 24.75 -13.13
C SER A 16 -33.68 25.60 -14.12
N GLY A 17 -33.70 25.19 -15.39
CA GLY A 17 -34.34 25.93 -16.48
C GLY A 17 -33.43 26.96 -17.18
N GLU A 18 -32.27 27.30 -16.61
CA GLU A 18 -31.23 28.00 -17.37
C GLU A 18 -30.66 27.05 -18.42
N GLN A 19 -30.46 27.55 -19.65
CA GLN A 19 -30.06 26.71 -20.78
C GLN A 19 -31.04 25.56 -21.05
N ALA A 20 -32.35 25.71 -20.75
CA ALA A 20 -33.37 24.72 -21.11
C ALA A 20 -33.47 24.55 -22.64
N GLY A 21 -33.39 23.32 -23.13
CA GLY A 21 -33.19 23.01 -24.57
C GLY A 21 -31.72 23.06 -25.00
N SER A 22 -30.80 23.32 -24.07
CA SER A 22 -29.35 23.24 -24.18
C SER A 22 -28.78 22.40 -23.01
N TRP A 23 -27.45 22.27 -22.94
CA TRP A 23 -26.69 21.27 -22.19
C TRP A 23 -26.73 21.37 -20.63
N GLY A 24 -27.72 22.05 -20.03
CA GLY A 24 -27.73 22.39 -18.60
C GLY A 24 -27.61 21.21 -17.63
N GLU A 25 -28.44 20.18 -17.79
CA GLU A 25 -28.37 18.97 -16.94
C GLU A 25 -27.04 18.21 -17.14
N THR A 26 -26.57 18.12 -18.39
CA THR A 26 -25.29 17.51 -18.72
C THR A 26 -24.12 18.24 -18.05
N VAL A 27 -24.14 19.57 -18.03
CA VAL A 27 -23.12 20.38 -17.35
C VAL A 27 -23.17 20.15 -15.84
N ASN A 28 -24.36 20.13 -15.25
CA ASN A 28 -24.51 19.89 -13.81
C ASN A 28 -23.99 18.51 -13.40
N ASN A 29 -24.32 17.47 -14.17
CA ASN A 29 -23.78 16.13 -13.96
C ASN A 29 -22.25 16.09 -14.11
N ASN A 30 -21.69 16.77 -15.11
CA ASN A 30 -20.24 16.84 -15.28
C ASN A 30 -19.55 17.56 -14.11
N PHE A 31 -20.14 18.62 -13.57
CA PHE A 31 -19.62 19.27 -12.37
C PHE A 31 -19.64 18.34 -11.16
N ASP A 32 -20.72 17.57 -10.97
CA ASP A 32 -20.76 16.56 -9.91
C ASP A 32 -19.70 15.46 -10.09
N ILE A 33 -19.47 15.01 -11.32
CA ILE A 33 -18.42 14.02 -11.62
C ILE A 33 -17.04 14.60 -11.30
N ILE A 34 -16.75 15.84 -11.74
CA ILE A 34 -15.48 16.53 -11.45
C ILE A 34 -15.28 16.67 -9.94
N ASP A 35 -16.33 17.06 -9.21
CA ASP A 35 -16.28 17.22 -7.76
C ASP A 35 -15.94 15.90 -7.05
N ARG A 36 -16.57 14.80 -7.45
CA ARG A 36 -16.29 13.46 -6.90
C ARG A 36 -14.87 12.98 -7.20
N VAL A 37 -14.39 13.21 -8.43
CA VAL A 37 -13.04 12.79 -8.87
C VAL A 37 -11.95 13.66 -8.23
N SER A 38 -12.24 14.91 -7.87
CA SER A 38 -11.25 15.84 -7.30
C SER A 38 -11.17 15.79 -5.78
N SER A 39 -12.31 15.83 -5.08
CA SER A 39 -12.33 16.16 -3.65
C SER A 39 -13.21 15.24 -2.79
N GLY A 40 -14.02 14.38 -3.40
CA GLY A 40 -14.97 13.52 -2.69
C GLY A 40 -14.36 12.21 -2.16
N PHE A 41 -14.98 11.67 -1.10
CA PHE A 41 -14.79 10.26 -0.69
C PHE A 41 -16.13 9.53 -0.63
N LEU A 42 -16.10 8.22 -0.88
CA LEU A 42 -17.26 7.35 -0.76
C LEU A 42 -17.17 6.54 0.54
N SER A 43 -18.18 6.66 1.41
CA SER A 43 -18.41 5.69 2.48
C SER A 43 -19.14 4.47 1.92
N LEU A 44 -18.39 3.42 1.63
CA LEU A 44 -18.91 2.18 1.03
C LEU A 44 -19.28 1.21 2.14
N THR A 45 -20.57 1.10 2.44
CA THR A 45 -21.07 0.15 3.45
C THR A 45 -21.11 -1.25 2.87
N LEU A 46 -20.21 -2.12 3.33
CA LEU A 46 -20.12 -3.50 2.90
C LEU A 46 -21.00 -4.38 3.77
N SER A 47 -21.85 -5.14 3.11
CA SER A 47 -22.63 -6.23 3.69
C SER A 47 -22.57 -7.40 2.72
N SER A 48 -22.81 -8.62 3.19
CA SER A 48 -22.65 -9.86 2.40
C SER A 48 -21.18 -10.13 1.96
N THR A 49 -21.00 -10.98 0.95
CA THR A 49 -19.70 -11.43 0.43
C THR A 49 -19.23 -10.66 -0.81
N SER A 50 -20.08 -9.84 -1.44
CA SER A 50 -19.68 -9.08 -2.62
C SER A 50 -20.49 -7.79 -2.85
N SER A 51 -19.88 -6.87 -3.58
CA SER A 51 -20.49 -5.62 -4.05
C SER A 51 -19.83 -5.15 -5.35
N THR A 52 -20.45 -4.20 -6.03
CA THR A 52 -19.92 -3.59 -7.25
C THR A 52 -19.96 -2.08 -7.11
N ILE A 53 -18.84 -1.42 -7.39
CA ILE A 53 -18.81 0.02 -7.63
C ILE A 53 -18.72 0.26 -9.13
N THR A 54 -19.51 1.20 -9.62
CA THR A 54 -19.64 1.45 -11.06
C THR A 54 -19.22 2.86 -11.39
N ALA A 55 -18.40 3.02 -12.43
CA ALA A 55 -18.13 4.30 -13.07
C ALA A 55 -18.97 4.43 -14.34
N THR A 56 -20.14 5.06 -14.22
CA THR A 56 -21.03 5.34 -15.34
C THR A 56 -20.56 6.55 -16.16
N ASP A 57 -21.01 6.61 -17.42
CA ASP A 57 -20.77 7.74 -18.31
C ASP A 57 -21.89 8.78 -18.16
N GLY A 58 -21.53 10.06 -18.10
CA GLY A 58 -22.46 11.20 -18.11
C GLY A 58 -23.38 11.35 -16.88
N THR A 59 -23.34 10.43 -15.93
CA THR A 59 -24.13 10.46 -14.69
C THR A 59 -23.21 10.19 -13.49
N PRO A 60 -23.30 10.96 -12.39
CA PRO A 60 -22.50 10.74 -11.19
C PRO A 60 -22.71 9.34 -10.61
N SER A 61 -21.61 8.65 -10.29
CA SER A 61 -21.65 7.29 -9.72
C SER A 61 -20.55 7.06 -8.70
N ASP A 62 -20.62 5.92 -8.02
CA ASP A 62 -19.72 5.55 -6.91
C ASP A 62 -18.28 5.31 -7.37
N GLY A 63 -18.09 4.80 -8.59
CA GLY A 63 -16.77 4.59 -9.18
C GLY A 63 -16.04 5.88 -9.58
N HIS A 64 -16.62 7.05 -9.35
CA HIS A 64 -15.98 8.35 -9.61
C HIS A 64 -15.11 8.84 -8.45
N TYR A 65 -15.39 8.43 -7.22
CA TYR A 65 -14.61 8.84 -6.05
C TYR A 65 -13.19 8.29 -6.08
N LYS A 66 -12.21 9.07 -5.62
CA LYS A 66 -10.81 8.59 -5.48
C LYS A 66 -10.51 7.97 -4.13
N VAL A 67 -11.39 8.13 -3.15
CA VAL A 67 -11.21 7.57 -1.80
C VAL A 67 -12.39 6.67 -1.48
N LEU A 68 -12.10 5.42 -1.10
CA LEU A 68 -13.10 4.44 -0.69
C LEU A 68 -12.90 4.12 0.80
N PHE A 69 -13.88 4.48 1.60
CA PHE A 69 -13.92 4.17 3.03
C PHE A 69 -14.85 2.97 3.23
N CYS A 70 -14.29 1.77 3.28
CA CYS A 70 -15.05 0.53 3.43
C CYS A 70 -15.46 0.34 4.88
N THR A 71 -16.76 0.30 5.15
CA THR A 71 -17.36 0.17 6.48
C THR A 71 -18.29 -1.04 6.54
N GLY A 72 -18.83 -1.35 7.73
CA GLY A 72 -19.72 -2.49 7.95
C GLY A 72 -19.09 -3.60 8.79
N SER A 73 -19.84 -4.66 9.04
CA SER A 73 -19.39 -5.85 9.78
C SER A 73 -19.36 -7.04 8.84
N LEU A 74 -18.19 -7.65 8.69
CA LEU A 74 -17.96 -8.77 7.79
C LEU A 74 -17.68 -10.05 8.57
N SER A 75 -18.24 -11.17 8.13
CA SER A 75 -17.97 -12.51 8.69
C SER A 75 -17.12 -13.39 7.76
N SER A 76 -16.83 -12.91 6.55
CA SER A 76 -16.03 -13.59 5.53
C SER A 76 -15.34 -12.55 4.63
N LEU A 77 -14.41 -13.00 3.77
CA LEU A 77 -13.82 -12.16 2.71
C LEU A 77 -14.95 -11.50 1.89
N HIS A 78 -14.85 -10.18 1.70
CA HIS A 78 -15.77 -9.43 0.85
C HIS A 78 -15.08 -9.04 -0.47
N THR A 79 -15.74 -9.26 -1.61
CA THR A 79 -15.20 -8.90 -2.93
C THR A 79 -15.89 -7.67 -3.49
N VAL A 80 -15.16 -6.57 -3.66
CA VAL A 80 -15.60 -5.37 -4.39
C VAL A 80 -15.17 -5.48 -5.85
N THR A 81 -16.13 -5.41 -6.76
CA THR A 81 -15.89 -5.36 -8.20
C THR A 81 -15.93 -3.92 -8.69
N ILE A 82 -14.84 -3.47 -9.32
CA ILE A 82 -14.76 -2.17 -10.00
C ILE A 82 -15.26 -2.35 -11.42
N ALA A 83 -16.35 -1.68 -11.78
CA ALA A 83 -16.97 -1.75 -13.10
C ALA A 83 -17.01 -0.38 -13.80
N PRO A 84 -17.01 -0.33 -15.13
CA PRO A 84 -16.71 -1.45 -16.04
C PRO A 84 -15.21 -1.76 -16.09
N ASN A 85 -14.85 -2.84 -16.78
CA ASN A 85 -13.47 -3.32 -16.88
C ASN A 85 -12.60 -2.52 -17.87
N ASN A 86 -13.16 -1.52 -18.54
CA ASN A 86 -12.48 -0.70 -19.54
C ASN A 86 -12.28 0.77 -19.10
N LYS A 87 -12.35 1.06 -17.80
CA LYS A 87 -12.15 2.40 -17.25
C LYS A 87 -11.02 2.35 -16.22
N SER A 88 -9.93 3.05 -16.48
CA SER A 88 -8.82 3.13 -15.52
C SER A 88 -9.23 3.96 -14.31
N LYS A 89 -8.81 3.55 -13.11
CA LYS A 89 -9.19 4.18 -11.83
C LYS A 89 -8.06 4.15 -10.82
N LEU A 90 -7.99 5.16 -9.97
CA LEU A 90 -7.07 5.24 -8.84
C LEU A 90 -7.91 5.42 -7.57
N TYR A 91 -7.67 4.59 -6.57
CA TYR A 91 -8.37 4.61 -5.29
C TYR A 91 -7.38 4.59 -4.12
N LEU A 92 -7.55 5.50 -3.16
CA LEU A 92 -7.08 5.32 -1.80
C LEU A 92 -8.16 4.57 -1.04
N VAL A 93 -7.89 3.34 -0.65
CA VAL A 93 -8.85 2.49 0.05
C VAL A 93 -8.46 2.39 1.51
N ASN A 94 -9.42 2.58 2.39
CA ASN A 94 -9.30 2.23 3.80
C ASN A 94 -10.31 1.13 4.14
N ASN A 95 -9.81 -0.02 4.61
CA ASN A 95 -10.65 -1.09 5.12
C ASN A 95 -10.94 -0.87 6.61
N ALA A 96 -11.94 -0.03 6.91
CA ALA A 96 -12.47 0.20 8.26
C ALA A 96 -13.60 -0.76 8.64
N THR A 97 -13.71 -1.92 7.99
CA THR A 97 -14.71 -2.92 8.38
C THR A 97 -14.38 -3.55 9.73
N THR A 98 -15.42 -4.00 10.41
CA THR A 98 -15.33 -4.77 11.65
C THR A 98 -15.47 -6.27 11.36
N GLY A 99 -15.05 -7.12 12.30
CA GLY A 99 -15.04 -8.59 12.12
C GLY A 99 -13.72 -9.17 11.62
N ASN A 100 -12.66 -8.35 11.51
CA ASN A 100 -11.30 -8.75 11.15
C ASN A 100 -11.18 -9.48 9.79
N GLN A 101 -11.98 -9.06 8.81
CA GLN A 101 -11.97 -9.62 7.46
C GLN A 101 -11.33 -8.67 6.45
N SER A 102 -10.64 -9.27 5.48
CA SER A 102 -10.09 -8.53 4.35
C SER A 102 -11.16 -8.15 3.32
N VAL A 103 -10.86 -7.14 2.52
CA VAL A 103 -11.65 -6.76 1.34
C VAL A 103 -10.79 -6.96 0.09
N LYS A 104 -11.30 -7.76 -0.85
CA LYS A 104 -10.66 -8.02 -2.14
C LYS A 104 -11.25 -7.10 -3.21
N PHE A 105 -10.37 -6.46 -3.97
CA PHE A 105 -10.71 -5.62 -5.12
C PHE A 105 -10.32 -6.32 -6.41
N GLN A 106 -11.25 -6.37 -7.34
CA GLN A 106 -11.06 -6.86 -8.71
C GLN A 106 -11.68 -5.86 -9.70
N GLN A 107 -11.21 -5.85 -10.94
CA GLN A 107 -11.80 -5.02 -11.99
C GLN A 107 -12.53 -5.89 -13.00
N GLY A 108 -13.84 -5.69 -13.11
CA GLY A 108 -14.72 -6.65 -13.78
C GLY A 108 -14.72 -8.02 -13.09
N GLY A 109 -15.03 -9.08 -13.84
CA GLY A 109 -15.08 -10.46 -13.35
C GLY A 109 -14.11 -11.42 -14.06
N GLY A 110 -13.13 -10.88 -14.80
CA GLY A 110 -12.14 -11.69 -15.53
C GLY A 110 -11.03 -12.23 -14.64
N SER A 111 -10.00 -12.81 -15.26
CA SER A 111 -8.84 -13.42 -14.57
C SER A 111 -7.69 -12.44 -14.28
N GLY A 112 -7.97 -11.14 -14.31
CA GLY A 112 -6.98 -10.11 -14.00
C GLY A 112 -6.51 -10.18 -12.54
N THR A 113 -5.38 -9.52 -12.27
CA THR A 113 -4.81 -9.43 -10.91
C THR A 113 -5.80 -8.76 -9.96
N THR A 114 -5.86 -9.24 -8.72
CA THR A 114 -6.69 -8.67 -7.65
C THR A 114 -5.82 -8.19 -6.51
N VAL A 115 -6.32 -7.23 -5.72
CA VAL A 115 -5.66 -6.75 -4.51
C VAL A 115 -6.54 -7.06 -3.32
N THR A 116 -5.95 -7.62 -2.26
CA THR A 116 -6.65 -7.85 -0.99
C THR A 116 -6.09 -6.92 0.07
N ILE A 117 -6.96 -6.17 0.74
CA ILE A 117 -6.60 -5.21 1.78
C ILE A 117 -7.10 -5.76 3.12
N ALA A 118 -6.19 -6.02 4.05
CA ALA A 118 -6.52 -6.55 5.37
C ALA A 118 -7.34 -5.55 6.21
N ALA A 119 -8.02 -6.05 7.24
CA ALA A 119 -8.78 -5.19 8.16
C ALA A 119 -7.86 -4.14 8.81
N GLY A 120 -8.34 -2.90 8.89
CA GLY A 120 -7.59 -1.77 9.44
C GLY A 120 -6.50 -1.20 8.53
N VAL A 121 -6.26 -1.78 7.35
CA VAL A 121 -5.22 -1.32 6.43
C VAL A 121 -5.75 -0.27 5.46
N THR A 122 -4.92 0.73 5.19
CA THR A 122 -5.09 1.71 4.10
C THR A 122 -4.09 1.43 3.00
N ALA A 123 -4.53 1.41 1.74
CA ALA A 123 -3.65 1.21 0.59
C ALA A 123 -4.08 2.02 -0.63
N TRP A 124 -3.11 2.49 -1.40
CA TRP A 124 -3.34 2.96 -2.76
C TRP A 124 -3.46 1.77 -3.71
N ILE A 125 -4.54 1.73 -4.48
CA ILE A 125 -4.74 0.76 -5.56
C ILE A 125 -5.10 1.49 -6.84
N TYR A 126 -4.77 0.90 -7.98
CA TYR A 126 -5.29 1.34 -9.27
C TYR A 126 -5.80 0.17 -10.08
N ALA A 127 -6.85 0.43 -10.84
CA ALA A 127 -7.48 -0.46 -11.79
C ALA A 127 -7.06 -0.01 -13.20
N ASP A 128 -6.49 -0.90 -14.02
CA ASP A 128 -5.87 -0.50 -15.28
C ASP A 128 -6.87 -0.24 -16.42
N GLY A 129 -8.09 -0.77 -16.35
CA GLY A 129 -9.09 -0.61 -17.39
C GLY A 129 -8.75 -1.34 -18.70
N SER A 130 -7.95 -2.40 -18.66
CA SER A 130 -7.49 -3.10 -19.88
C SER A 130 -8.52 -4.06 -20.50
N GLY A 131 -9.77 -4.06 -20.04
CA GLY A 131 -10.85 -4.87 -20.59
C GLY A 131 -10.97 -6.24 -19.91
N SER A 132 -11.10 -7.33 -20.67
CA SER A 132 -11.45 -8.64 -20.13
C SER A 132 -10.51 -9.16 -19.03
N ASN A 133 -9.24 -8.76 -19.03
CA ASN A 133 -8.24 -9.16 -18.03
C ASN A 133 -7.74 -7.97 -17.20
N ALA A 134 -8.61 -7.00 -16.95
CA ALA A 134 -8.28 -5.79 -16.22
C ALA A 134 -7.71 -6.10 -14.84
N ASN A 135 -6.56 -5.49 -14.55
CA ASN A 135 -5.82 -5.73 -13.31
C ASN A 135 -6.12 -4.64 -12.29
N VAL A 136 -6.21 -5.06 -11.03
CA VAL A 136 -6.06 -4.18 -9.86
C VAL A 136 -4.66 -4.40 -9.30
N ARG A 137 -3.95 -3.31 -9.02
CA ARG A 137 -2.59 -3.32 -8.48
C ARG A 137 -2.51 -2.38 -7.29
N ALA A 138 -1.73 -2.75 -6.28
CA ALA A 138 -1.44 -1.92 -5.12
C ALA A 138 -0.10 -1.21 -5.29
N LEU A 139 0.01 0.01 -4.75
CA LEU A 139 1.31 0.61 -4.52
C LEU A 139 1.99 -0.16 -3.37
N SER A 140 3.13 -0.77 -3.64
CA SER A 140 3.89 -1.49 -2.62
C SER A 140 4.49 -0.50 -1.60
N THR A 141 4.28 -0.75 -0.32
CA THR A 141 5.00 -0.10 0.78
C THR A 141 6.21 -0.92 1.23
N GLU A 142 6.47 -2.06 0.58
CA GLU A 142 7.55 -2.96 0.92
C GLU A 142 8.88 -2.41 0.42
N LEU A 143 9.88 -2.39 1.29
CA LEU A 143 11.25 -2.04 0.94
C LEU A 143 11.94 -3.13 0.12
N VAL A 144 11.34 -4.33 0.03
CA VAL A 144 11.91 -5.47 -0.73
C VAL A 144 12.16 -5.15 -2.22
N ASN A 145 11.45 -4.17 -2.76
CA ASN A 145 11.63 -3.70 -4.14
C ASN A 145 12.49 -2.43 -4.24
N ASP A 146 12.97 -1.89 -3.12
CA ASP A 146 13.98 -0.82 -3.12
C ASP A 146 15.36 -1.47 -3.27
N LEU A 147 16.02 -1.18 -4.40
CA LEU A 147 17.35 -1.72 -4.70
C LEU A 147 18.46 -1.01 -3.92
N LEU A 148 18.19 0.17 -3.35
CA LEU A 148 19.15 0.97 -2.61
C LEU A 148 18.49 1.53 -1.33
N PRO A 149 18.03 0.66 -0.42
CA PRO A 149 17.39 1.11 0.80
C PRO A 149 18.38 1.94 1.62
N ARG A 150 17.99 3.17 1.94
CA ARG A 150 18.79 4.07 2.79
C ARG A 150 17.89 4.67 3.85
N LEU A 151 18.34 4.64 5.10
CA LEU A 151 17.72 5.37 6.19
C LEU A 151 18.39 6.74 6.30
N GLY A 152 17.59 7.81 6.30
CA GLY A 152 18.08 9.17 6.52
C GLY A 152 18.38 9.48 7.98
N ALA A 153 18.06 8.56 8.91
CA ALA A 153 18.21 8.66 10.35
C ALA A 153 18.50 7.27 10.94
N ASP A 154 18.65 7.19 12.28
CA ASP A 154 18.84 5.94 13.00
C ASP A 154 17.64 5.00 12.82
N LEU A 155 17.91 3.70 12.64
CA LEU A 155 16.88 2.67 12.64
C LEU A 155 16.41 2.43 14.08
N ASP A 156 15.23 2.91 14.42
CA ASP A 156 14.55 2.47 15.65
C ASP A 156 13.91 1.10 15.41
N VAL A 157 14.44 0.08 16.08
CA VAL A 157 13.93 -1.30 15.98
C VAL A 157 12.80 -1.58 16.99
N ASN A 158 12.46 -0.61 17.84
CA ASN A 158 11.42 -0.71 18.87
C ASN A 158 11.53 -2.00 19.71
N GLY A 159 12.77 -2.34 20.10
CA GLY A 159 13.08 -3.55 20.88
C GLY A 159 13.04 -4.88 20.12
N ASN A 160 12.85 -4.87 18.80
CA ASN A 160 12.91 -6.08 17.98
C ASN A 160 14.33 -6.37 17.48
N ASP A 161 14.59 -7.63 17.17
CA ASP A 161 15.84 -8.05 16.54
C ASP A 161 15.89 -7.63 15.07
N ILE A 162 17.09 -7.26 14.61
CA ILE A 162 17.36 -7.07 13.17
C ILE A 162 17.83 -8.42 12.61
N LEU A 163 17.02 -9.04 11.75
CA LEU A 163 17.43 -10.24 11.01
C LEU A 163 18.26 -9.84 9.79
N MET A 164 19.57 -10.02 9.87
CA MET A 164 20.52 -9.62 8.82
C MET A 164 20.88 -10.74 7.84
N GLY A 165 19.95 -11.66 7.51
CA GLY A 165 20.11 -12.72 6.49
C GLY A 165 21.52 -13.33 6.35
N ASN A 166 21.98 -13.52 5.11
CA ASN A 166 23.35 -13.98 4.80
C ASN A 166 24.33 -12.80 4.64
N GLN A 167 24.13 -11.73 5.41
CA GLN A 167 24.80 -10.45 5.18
C GLN A 167 25.71 -10.07 6.34
N SER A 168 26.64 -9.19 6.02
CA SER A 168 27.57 -8.62 6.97
C SER A 168 27.08 -7.30 7.52
N VAL A 169 27.44 -7.01 8.77
CA VAL A 169 27.23 -5.69 9.40
C VAL A 169 28.44 -4.83 9.06
N LYS A 170 28.27 -3.90 8.12
CA LYS A 170 29.29 -2.91 7.76
C LYS A 170 29.05 -1.59 8.47
N PHE A 171 30.10 -1.05 9.09
CA PHE A 171 30.04 0.25 9.78
C PHE A 171 30.40 1.39 8.82
N GLY A 172 29.56 1.62 7.80
CA GLY A 172 29.77 2.67 6.80
C GLY A 172 31.03 2.44 5.96
N THR A 173 31.93 3.43 5.90
CA THR A 173 33.21 3.35 5.17
C THR A 173 34.34 2.70 5.98
N SER A 174 34.04 2.15 7.15
CA SER A 174 35.03 1.46 7.98
C SER A 174 35.60 0.24 7.26
N LYS A 175 36.86 -0.08 7.58
CA LYS A 175 37.47 -1.36 7.19
C LYS A 175 36.96 -2.53 8.04
N TRP A 176 36.23 -2.24 9.12
CA TRP A 176 35.66 -3.23 10.02
C TRP A 176 34.31 -3.74 9.53
N GLU A 177 34.11 -5.03 9.69
CA GLU A 177 32.89 -5.75 9.32
C GLU A 177 32.67 -6.91 10.30
N ILE A 178 31.42 -7.15 10.69
CA ILE A 178 31.01 -8.37 11.39
C ILE A 178 30.29 -9.27 10.39
N VAL A 179 30.69 -10.54 10.31
CA VAL A 179 30.16 -11.51 9.34
C VAL A 179 29.71 -12.76 10.07
N LEU A 180 28.49 -13.21 9.81
CA LEU A 180 28.10 -14.59 10.09
C LEU A 180 28.55 -15.45 8.91
N ASP A 181 29.53 -16.31 9.13
CA ASP A 181 30.02 -17.21 8.08
C ASP A 181 29.00 -18.34 7.88
N THR A 182 28.37 -18.37 6.71
CA THR A 182 27.32 -19.35 6.40
C THR A 182 27.87 -20.74 6.09
N GLY A 183 29.20 -20.89 5.93
CA GLY A 183 29.84 -22.17 5.70
C GLY A 183 29.99 -22.99 6.98
N ASP A 184 30.55 -22.38 8.02
CA ASP A 184 30.86 -23.05 9.30
C ASP A 184 30.06 -22.51 10.51
N ASN A 185 29.19 -21.51 10.29
CA ASN A 185 28.42 -20.79 11.31
C ASN A 185 29.28 -20.05 12.35
N ASP A 186 30.51 -19.68 11.99
CA ASP A 186 31.37 -18.86 12.83
C ASP A 186 30.93 -17.38 12.78
N LEU A 187 31.02 -16.67 13.91
CA LEU A 187 30.90 -15.21 13.97
C LEU A 187 32.29 -14.59 13.81
N LEU A 188 32.50 -13.91 12.68
CA LEU A 188 33.79 -13.34 12.29
C LEU A 188 33.79 -11.82 12.48
N PHE A 189 34.90 -11.30 13.00
CA PHE A 189 35.22 -9.88 13.02
C PHE A 189 36.37 -9.67 12.05
N LYS A 190 36.11 -8.94 10.97
CA LYS A 190 37.06 -8.71 9.88
C LYS A 190 37.55 -7.27 9.90
N TYR A 191 38.85 -7.10 9.64
CA TYR A 191 39.45 -5.81 9.30
C TYR A 191 40.08 -5.90 7.91
N ASN A 192 39.67 -5.03 6.99
CA ASN A 192 40.15 -4.99 5.61
C ASN A 192 40.02 -6.35 4.90
N ASN A 193 38.84 -6.98 5.03
CA ASN A 193 38.50 -8.31 4.52
C ASN A 193 39.27 -9.49 5.12
N VAL A 194 40.07 -9.27 6.17
CA VAL A 194 40.80 -10.34 6.88
C VAL A 194 40.14 -10.58 8.25
N THR A 195 39.79 -11.83 8.55
CA THR A 195 39.34 -12.22 9.89
C THR A 195 40.47 -12.00 10.89
N VAL A 196 40.23 -11.15 11.89
CA VAL A 196 41.20 -10.85 12.95
C VAL A 196 40.76 -11.38 14.30
N PHE A 197 39.47 -11.69 14.44
CA PHE A 197 38.88 -12.38 15.59
C PHE A 197 37.69 -13.21 15.11
N LYS A 198 37.47 -14.38 15.69
CA LYS A 198 36.26 -15.17 15.48
C LYS A 198 35.80 -15.89 16.75
N LEU A 199 34.49 -16.09 16.84
CA LEU A 199 33.86 -17.04 17.73
C LEU A 199 33.30 -18.17 16.85
N SER A 200 33.81 -19.38 17.02
CA SER A 200 33.35 -20.50 16.21
C SER A 200 31.95 -20.95 16.59
N SER A 201 31.29 -21.69 15.70
CA SER A 201 30.01 -22.35 16.01
C SER A 201 30.08 -23.34 17.19
N THR A 202 31.29 -23.83 17.51
CA THR A 202 31.56 -24.65 18.69
C THR A 202 31.87 -23.85 19.95
N GLY A 203 31.86 -22.51 19.89
CA GLY A 203 32.14 -21.59 20.99
C GLY A 203 33.62 -21.28 21.20
N ALA A 204 34.52 -21.74 20.33
CA ALA A 204 35.95 -21.45 20.44
C ALA A 204 36.26 -20.04 19.98
N VAL A 205 37.07 -19.32 20.75
CA VAL A 205 37.55 -17.98 20.38
C VAL A 205 38.92 -18.09 19.74
N VAL A 206 39.08 -17.50 18.55
CA VAL A 206 40.37 -17.44 17.85
C VAL A 206 40.66 -15.99 17.46
N ALA A 207 41.81 -15.46 17.87
CA ALA A 207 42.28 -14.14 17.47
C ALA A 207 43.58 -14.25 16.68
N LYS A 208 43.81 -13.29 15.79
CA LYS A 208 45.04 -13.20 15.00
C LYS A 208 46.26 -12.91 15.90
N ASP A 209 46.06 -12.11 16.94
CA ASP A 209 47.08 -11.68 17.90
C ASP A 209 46.62 -11.96 19.34
N ASN A 210 47.48 -11.63 20.33
CA ASN A 210 47.19 -11.89 21.74
C ASN A 210 45.92 -11.19 22.23
N ILE A 211 45.05 -11.95 22.91
CA ILE A 211 43.90 -11.40 23.65
C ILE A 211 44.37 -11.09 25.07
N THR A 212 44.19 -9.85 25.52
CA THR A 212 44.36 -9.52 26.94
C THR A 212 43.02 -9.70 27.64
N ALA A 213 42.88 -10.76 28.43
CA ALA A 213 41.68 -10.99 29.23
C ALA A 213 41.77 -10.20 30.56
N PHE A 214 40.74 -9.44 30.89
CA PHE A 214 40.61 -8.77 32.19
C PHE A 214 39.39 -9.34 32.93
N GLY A 215 39.60 -9.97 34.10
CA GLY A 215 38.52 -10.48 34.97
C GLY A 215 38.54 -12.00 35.22
N SER A 216 37.79 -12.45 36.22
CA SER A 216 37.52 -13.88 36.46
C SER A 216 36.30 -14.35 35.64
N PRO A 217 36.22 -15.65 35.28
CA PRO A 217 35.06 -16.21 34.57
C PRO A 217 33.73 -15.94 35.26
#